data_AF-A0A3G8Y8N2-F1
#
_entry.id   AF-A0A3G8Y8N2-F1
#
_cell.length_a   1.000
_cell.length_b   1.000
_cell.length_c   1.000
_cell.angle_alpha   90.00
_cell.angle_beta   90.00
_cell.angle_gamma   90.00
#
_symmetry.space_group_name_H-M   'P 1'
#
loop_
_entity.id
_entity.type
_entity.pdbx_description
1 polymer ?
#
loop_
_entity_poly.entity_id
_entity_poly.type
_entity_poly.pdbx_seq_one_letter_code
_entity_poly.pdbx_strand_id
1 'polypeptide(L)'
;MTFTLPRFGRRAATTQPAQLFAQPTTATPAEPLHEDVLMEVVLPEGRALPQVEGWTLRLWPQARLGDATLQAHADDGSLSLASLTAALSAQGVMTLGLVRRRAA
;
A
#
# COMPACT_ATOMS: atom_id res chain seq x y z
N MET A 1 -49.13 -39.60 24.02
CA MET A 1 -48.78 -38.29 24.59
C MET A 1 -48.59 -37.32 23.43
N THR A 2 -49.37 -36.25 23.40
CA THR A 2 -49.54 -35.31 22.28
C THR A 2 -48.47 -34.22 22.32
N PHE A 3 -47.82 -33.92 21.20
CA PHE A 3 -46.87 -32.81 21.08
C PHE A 3 -47.41 -31.76 20.10
N THR A 4 -47.71 -30.57 20.63
CA THR A 4 -48.17 -29.38 19.91
C THR A 4 -46.98 -28.63 19.32
N LEU A 5 -46.99 -28.37 18.01
CA LEU A 5 -46.01 -27.51 17.32
C LEU A 5 -46.49 -26.05 17.32
N PRO A 6 -45.70 -25.07 17.79
CA PRO A 6 -45.96 -23.67 17.50
C PRO A 6 -45.36 -23.23 16.17
N ARG A 7 -46.16 -22.41 15.50
CA ARG A 7 -46.04 -21.85 14.15
C ARG A 7 -44.96 -20.77 14.03
N PHE A 8 -44.30 -20.77 12.88
CA PHE A 8 -43.32 -19.80 12.38
C PHE A 8 -43.59 -18.32 12.74
N GLY A 9 -42.64 -17.73 13.47
CA GLY A 9 -42.43 -16.28 13.52
C GLY A 9 -41.31 -15.89 12.57
N ARG A 10 -41.65 -15.31 11.41
CA ARG A 10 -40.71 -14.59 10.55
C ARG A 10 -40.22 -13.36 11.31
N ARG A 11 -38.95 -13.33 11.74
CA ARG A 11 -38.27 -12.09 12.10
C ARG A 11 -37.31 -11.74 10.97
N ALA A 12 -37.57 -10.55 10.42
CA ALA A 12 -36.82 -9.93 9.35
C ALA A 12 -35.32 -9.98 9.64
N ALA A 13 -34.54 -10.37 8.64
CA ALA A 13 -33.12 -10.07 8.60
C ALA A 13 -32.98 -8.55 8.48
N THR A 14 -32.91 -7.87 9.63
CA THR A 14 -32.40 -6.50 9.64
C THR A 14 -30.92 -6.61 9.34
N THR A 15 -30.57 -6.32 8.09
CA THR A 15 -29.21 -6.04 7.65
C THR A 15 -28.61 -5.02 8.62
N GLN A 16 -27.82 -5.50 9.57
CA GLN A 16 -26.92 -4.67 10.34
C GLN A 16 -25.81 -4.29 9.36
N PRO A 17 -25.66 -3.01 8.97
CA PRO A 17 -24.40 -2.60 8.38
C PRO A 17 -23.35 -2.88 9.44
N ALA A 18 -22.46 -3.81 9.14
CA ALA A 18 -21.27 -4.05 9.93
C ALA A 18 -20.52 -2.72 9.98
N GLN A 19 -20.71 -1.97 11.07
CA GLN A 19 -19.82 -0.89 11.45
C GLN A 19 -18.49 -1.53 11.83
N LEU A 20 -17.72 -1.89 10.81
CA LEU A 20 -16.34 -2.32 10.96
C LEU A 20 -15.48 -1.07 10.85
N PHE A 21 -15.35 -0.42 12.00
CA PHE A 21 -14.26 0.48 12.37
C PHE A 21 -14.07 1.69 11.46
N ALA A 22 -14.57 2.84 11.92
CA ALA A 22 -13.87 4.09 11.67
C ALA A 22 -12.44 3.88 12.18
N GLN A 23 -11.51 3.59 11.27
CA GLN A 23 -10.08 3.67 11.59
C GLN A 23 -9.87 5.09 12.10
N PRO A 24 -9.31 5.30 13.30
CA PRO A 24 -8.75 6.60 13.59
C PRO A 24 -7.69 6.80 12.51
N THR A 25 -7.96 7.68 11.55
CA THR A 25 -6.90 8.33 10.80
C THR A 25 -6.16 9.18 11.83
N THR A 26 -5.32 8.55 12.65
CA THR A 26 -4.06 9.17 12.99
C THR A 26 -3.39 9.37 11.64
N ALA A 27 -3.64 10.54 11.06
CA ALA A 27 -2.70 11.16 10.16
C ALA A 27 -1.43 11.25 10.99
N THR A 28 -0.65 10.17 10.98
CA THR A 28 0.73 10.21 11.43
C THR A 28 1.30 11.39 10.64
N PRO A 29 1.80 12.45 11.30
CA PRO A 29 2.49 13.50 10.57
C PRO A 29 3.49 12.76 9.68
N ALA A 30 3.50 13.08 8.39
CA ALA A 30 4.45 12.50 7.46
C ALA A 30 5.83 12.88 7.99
N GLU A 31 6.43 12.00 8.79
CA GLU A 31 7.76 12.19 9.33
C GLU A 31 8.67 12.31 8.12
N PRO A 32 9.52 13.33 8.08
CA PRO A 32 10.34 13.56 6.93
C PRO A 32 11.22 12.34 6.69
N LEU A 33 11.05 11.71 5.52
CA LEU A 33 11.77 10.51 5.14
C LEU A 33 13.22 10.91 4.82
N HIS A 34 14.06 11.04 5.84
CA HIS A 34 15.52 11.04 5.69
C HIS A 34 16.07 9.62 5.48
N GLU A 35 15.21 8.69 5.07
CA GLU A 35 15.49 7.27 5.01
C GLU A 35 15.37 6.75 3.58
N ASP A 36 16.32 5.90 3.20
CA ASP A 36 16.20 5.15 1.96
C ASP A 36 15.02 4.18 2.09
N VAL A 37 14.11 4.28 1.12
CA VAL A 37 12.99 3.35 0.99
C VAL A 37 13.37 2.27 -0.01
N LEU A 38 13.27 1.02 0.41
CA LEU A 38 13.45 -0.15 -0.45
C LEU A 38 12.11 -0.82 -0.68
N MET A 39 11.73 -1.03 -1.94
CA MET A 39 10.48 -1.69 -2.34
C MET A 39 10.71 -2.63 -3.52
N GLU A 40 9.98 -3.73 -3.57
CA GLU A 40 9.96 -4.57 -4.77
C GLU A 40 8.94 -4.04 -5.77
N VAL A 41 9.31 -4.03 -7.05
CA VAL A 41 8.50 -3.48 -8.13
C VAL A 41 8.41 -4.44 -9.31
N VAL A 42 7.27 -4.39 -10.00
CA VAL A 42 7.08 -4.93 -11.35
C VAL A 42 7.17 -3.77 -12.31
N LEU A 43 8.05 -3.88 -13.30
CA LEU A 43 8.26 -2.83 -14.29
C LEU A 43 7.34 -3.06 -15.49
N PRO A 44 6.83 -2.00 -16.14
CA PRO A 44 6.11 -2.17 -17.39
C PRO A 44 7.02 -2.77 -18.47
N GLU A 45 6.42 -3.47 -19.42
CA GLU A 45 7.08 -4.00 -20.62
C GLU A 45 7.94 -2.90 -21.26
N GLY A 46 9.26 -3.08 -21.30
CA GLY A 46 10.21 -2.04 -21.74
C GLY A 46 11.17 -1.48 -20.68
N ARG A 47 11.19 -2.04 -19.45
CA ARG A 47 12.23 -1.90 -18.38
C ARG A 47 13.05 -0.60 -18.43
N ALA A 48 12.40 0.54 -18.26
CA ALA A 48 13.08 1.81 -18.02
C ALA A 48 13.16 2.11 -16.52
N LEU A 49 14.20 2.84 -16.10
CA LEU A 49 14.28 3.39 -14.76
C LEU A 49 13.18 4.47 -14.61
N PRO A 50 12.20 4.31 -13.70
CA PRO A 50 11.23 5.36 -13.46
C PRO A 50 11.94 6.62 -12.96
N GLN A 51 11.39 7.78 -13.29
CA GLN A 51 11.90 9.07 -12.85
C GLN A 51 10.80 9.76 -12.05
N VAL A 52 11.09 10.09 -10.79
CA VAL A 52 10.14 10.77 -9.91
C VAL A 52 10.82 12.03 -9.40
N GLU A 53 10.16 13.18 -9.57
CA GLU A 53 10.72 14.47 -9.19
C GLU A 53 10.98 14.53 -7.68
N GLY A 54 12.16 15.02 -7.29
CA GLY A 54 12.62 15.08 -5.90
C GLY A 54 13.07 13.73 -5.33
N TRP A 55 13.07 12.66 -6.13
CA TRP A 55 13.51 11.34 -5.69
C TRP A 55 14.68 10.84 -6.54
N THR A 56 15.77 10.51 -5.87
CA THR A 56 16.85 9.74 -6.48
C THR A 56 16.47 8.25 -6.45
N LEU A 57 16.24 7.68 -7.64
CA LEU A 57 15.80 6.30 -7.80
C LEU A 57 16.93 5.40 -8.35
N ARG A 58 17.08 4.21 -7.78
CA ARG A 58 17.98 3.17 -8.27
C ARG A 58 17.28 1.82 -8.33
N LEU A 59 17.40 1.14 -9.46
CA LEU A 59 16.88 -0.22 -9.66
C LEU A 59 17.99 -1.26 -9.54
N TRP A 60 17.65 -2.37 -8.88
CA TRP A 60 18.50 -3.54 -8.73
C TRP A 60 17.77 -4.77 -9.29
N PRO A 61 18.38 -5.58 -10.17
CA PRO A 61 17.74 -6.75 -10.78
C PRO A 61 17.61 -7.95 -9.81
N GLN A 62 17.57 -7.68 -8.50
CA GLN A 62 17.48 -8.66 -7.44
C GLN A 62 16.21 -8.35 -6.63
N ALA A 63 15.16 -9.16 -6.83
CA ALA A 63 13.90 -9.12 -6.10
C ALA A 63 13.44 -10.55 -5.82
N ARG A 64 12.64 -10.74 -4.76
CA ARG A 64 12.11 -12.06 -4.39
C ARG A 64 10.79 -12.38 -5.10
N LEU A 65 9.99 -11.35 -5.37
CA LEU A 65 8.65 -11.46 -5.94
C LEU A 65 8.48 -10.61 -7.21
N GLY A 66 9.06 -9.41 -7.24
CA GLY A 66 9.00 -8.50 -8.40
C GLY A 66 10.05 -8.76 -9.48
N ASP A 67 10.11 -7.84 -10.44
CA ASP A 67 11.18 -7.81 -11.46
C ASP A 67 12.48 -7.23 -10.91
N ALA A 68 12.35 -6.26 -9.99
CA ALA A 68 13.47 -5.50 -9.47
C ALA A 68 13.17 -4.95 -8.07
N THR A 69 14.24 -4.64 -7.34
CA THR A 69 14.15 -3.83 -6.11
C THR A 69 14.44 -2.39 -6.48
N LEU A 70 13.51 -1.50 -6.14
CA LEU A 70 13.65 -0.06 -6.24
C LEU A 70 14.14 0.50 -4.89
N GLN A 71 15.28 1.16 -4.92
CA GLN A 71 15.72 2.04 -3.85
C GLN A 71 15.32 3.46 -4.21
N ALA A 72 14.57 4.10 -3.32
CA ALA A 72 14.14 5.47 -3.46
C ALA A 72 14.70 6.30 -2.30
N HIS A 73 15.46 7.31 -2.66
CA HIS A 73 16.00 8.30 -1.73
C HIS A 73 15.27 9.62 -1.95
N ALA A 74 14.72 10.20 -0.88
CA ALA A 74 14.10 11.51 -0.94
C ALA A 74 15.20 12.58 -0.90
N ASP A 75 15.24 13.45 -1.91
CA ASP A 75 16.22 14.54 -1.94
C ASP A 75 15.90 15.62 -0.89
N ASP A 76 14.62 15.68 -0.46
CA ASP A 76 14.13 16.54 0.61
C ASP A 76 13.20 15.75 1.56
N GLY A 77 13.30 16.03 2.85
CA GLY A 77 12.52 15.38 3.90
C GLY A 77 11.01 15.64 3.78
N SER A 78 10.57 16.66 3.05
CA SER A 78 9.13 16.92 2.87
C SER A 78 8.39 15.88 2.02
N LEU A 79 9.12 14.98 1.34
CA LEU A 79 8.56 14.03 0.40
C LEU A 79 7.95 12.81 1.09
N SER A 80 6.75 12.42 0.64
CA SER A 80 6.01 11.30 1.21
C SER A 80 6.15 10.03 0.37
N LEU A 81 6.11 8.87 1.05
CA LEU A 81 6.03 7.58 0.37
C LEU A 81 4.77 7.43 -0.50
N ALA A 82 3.65 8.04 -0.09
CA ALA A 82 2.40 8.00 -0.81
C ALA A 82 2.51 8.70 -2.18
N SER A 83 3.15 9.88 -2.22
CA SER A 83 3.42 10.59 -3.47
C SER A 83 4.36 9.81 -4.39
N LEU A 84 5.40 9.16 -3.83
CA LEU A 84 6.29 8.29 -4.61
C LEU A 84 5.52 7.12 -5.23
N THR A 85 4.71 6.43 -4.44
CA THR A 85 3.93 5.27 -4.90
C THR A 85 2.93 5.67 -5.98
N ALA A 86 2.26 6.83 -5.83
CA ALA A 86 1.35 7.36 -6.83
C ALA A 86 2.07 7.71 -8.14
N ALA A 87 3.24 8.35 -8.07
CA ALA A 87 4.04 8.69 -9.24
C ALA A 87 4.55 7.45 -10.00
N LEU A 88 5.01 6.43 -9.26
CA LEU A 88 5.41 5.14 -9.84
C LEU A 88 4.23 4.44 -10.52
N SER A 89 3.07 4.41 -9.87
CA SER A 89 1.86 3.81 -10.45
C SER A 89 1.40 4.54 -11.71
N ALA A 90 1.52 5.87 -11.76
CA ALA A 90 1.19 6.66 -12.95
C ALA A 90 2.09 6.33 -14.16
N GLN A 91 3.30 5.83 -13.90
CA GLN A 91 4.24 5.35 -14.92
C GLN A 91 4.06 3.86 -15.23
N GLY A 92 3.04 3.20 -14.67
CA GLY A 92 2.77 1.77 -14.85
C GLY A 92 3.68 0.85 -14.04
N VAL A 93 4.45 1.38 -13.08
CA VAL A 93 5.25 0.59 -12.15
C VAL A 93 4.36 0.13 -11.00
N MET A 94 4.24 -1.18 -10.82
CA MET A 94 3.46 -1.75 -9.72
C MET A 94 4.36 -2.04 -8.53
N THR A 95 4.05 -1.46 -7.37
CA THR A 95 4.78 -1.73 -6.13
C THR A 95 4.18 -2.96 -5.45
N LEU A 96 5.02 -3.94 -5.11
CA LEU A 96 4.57 -5.22 -4.52
C LEU A 96 4.64 -5.22 -2.99
N GLY A 97 5.23 -4.18 -2.40
CA GLY A 97 5.34 -4.03 -0.97
C GLY A 97 6.61 -3.29 -0.59
N LEU A 98 6.54 -2.60 0.56
CA LEU A 98 7.70 -1.94 1.13
C LEU A 98 8.54 -2.97 1.89
N VAL A 99 9.79 -3.13 1.47
CA VAL A 99 10.70 -4.14 2.01
C VAL A 99 11.36 -3.62 3.28
N ARG A 100 11.80 -2.36 3.27
CA ARG A 100 12.51 -1.75 4.41
C ARG A 100 12.50 -0.22 4.32
N ARG A 101 12.44 0.38 5.51
CA ARG A 101 12.80 1.76 5.80
C ARG A 101 14.14 1.71 6.50
N ARG A 102 15.16 2.35 5.94
CA ARG A 102 16.49 2.39 6.55
C ARG A 102 16.80 3.82 6.95
N ALA A 103 16.74 4.11 8.24
CA ALA A 103 17.36 5.30 8.81
C ALA A 103 18.83 5.31 8.41
N ALA A 104 19.26 6.39 7.75
CA ALA A 104 20.66 6.62 7.37
C ALA A 104 21.57 6.66 8.60
#